data_AF-A0A399NC98-F1
#
_entry.id   AF-A0A399NC98-F1
#
_cell.length_a   1.000
_cell.length_b   1.000
_cell.length_c   1.000
_cell.angle_alpha   90.00
_cell.angle_beta   90.00
_cell.angle_gamma   90.00
#
_symmetry.space_group_name_H-M   'P 1'
#
loop_
_entity.id
_entity.type
_entity.pdbx_description
1 polymer ?
#
loop_
_entity_poly.entity_id
_entity_poly.type
_entity_poly.pdbx_seq_one_letter_code
_entity_poly.pdbx_strand_id
1 'polypeptide(L)'
;MPDLATDRLLLRRFTEADVPFLLDLHARPEVMRWIGTGQVYTDPAQAVARAARYAALDHPVRGIWAIEDRDGGALLGTLLLKDLPASAAPLAGDDP
;
A
#
# COMPACT_ATOMS: atom_id res chain seq x y z
N MET A 1 -10.69 1.61 11.12
CA MET A 1 -10.96 1.76 9.67
C MET A 1 -11.72 0.53 9.18
N PRO A 2 -12.86 0.68 8.49
CA PRO A 2 -13.66 -0.45 8.02
C PRO A 2 -12.99 -1.17 6.84
N ASP A 3 -13.30 -2.46 6.70
CA ASP A 3 -13.01 -3.21 5.49
C ASP A 3 -13.98 -2.77 4.38
N LEU A 4 -13.52 -2.79 3.13
CA LEU A 4 -14.31 -2.42 1.95
C LEU A 4 -14.41 -3.62 1.02
N ALA A 5 -15.57 -3.85 0.42
CA ALA A 5 -15.78 -4.99 -0.46
C ALA A 5 -16.39 -4.57 -1.79
N THR A 6 -16.03 -5.31 -2.83
CA THR A 6 -16.67 -5.29 -4.15
C THR A 6 -17.08 -6.72 -4.50
N ASP A 7 -17.58 -6.94 -5.71
CA ASP A 7 -17.91 -8.29 -6.19
C ASP A 7 -16.67 -9.20 -6.23
N ARG A 8 -15.48 -8.65 -6.53
CA ARG A 8 -14.25 -9.42 -6.72
C ARG A 8 -13.22 -9.27 -5.62
N LEU A 9 -13.24 -8.15 -4.90
CA LEU A 9 -12.15 -7.76 -3.99
C LEU A 9 -12.65 -7.50 -2.58
N LEU A 10 -11.86 -7.95 -1.60
CA LEU A 10 -11.90 -7.50 -0.22
C LEU A 10 -10.68 -6.61 0.06
N LEU A 11 -10.91 -5.40 0.53
CA LEU A 11 -9.89 -4.50 1.04
C LEU A 11 -9.94 -4.56 2.56
N ARG A 12 -8.94 -5.18 3.17
CA ARG A 12 -8.88 -5.35 4.62
C ARG A 12 -7.59 -4.85 5.23
N ARG A 13 -7.57 -4.72 6.55
CA ARG A 13 -6.34 -4.45 7.30
C ARG A 13 -5.29 -5.54 7.06
N PHE A 14 -4.04 -5.12 6.97
CA PHE A 14 -2.89 -6.02 7.02
C PHE A 14 -2.79 -6.70 8.38
N THR A 15 -2.34 -7.94 8.37
CA THR A 15 -2.04 -8.76 9.54
C THR A 15 -0.62 -9.31 9.43
N GLU A 16 -0.10 -9.90 10.51
CA GLU A 16 1.23 -10.54 10.50
C GLU A 16 1.31 -11.71 9.50
N ALA A 17 0.18 -12.38 9.22
CA ALA A 17 0.11 -13.47 8.24
C ALA A 17 0.42 -13.01 6.80
N ASP A 18 0.29 -11.71 6.51
CA ASP A 18 0.51 -11.15 5.19
C ASP A 18 1.99 -10.76 4.93
N VAL A 19 2.87 -10.93 5.93
CA VAL A 19 4.30 -10.58 5.82
C VAL A 19 5.01 -11.31 4.67
N PRO A 20 4.82 -12.63 4.44
CA PRO A 20 5.44 -13.32 3.31
C PRO A 20 5.04 -12.72 1.96
N PHE A 21 3.77 -12.32 1.81
CA PHE A 21 3.29 -11.64 0.60
C PHE A 21 3.93 -10.27 0.43
N LEU A 22 4.03 -9.46 1.51
CA LEU A 22 4.68 -8.16 1.44
C LEU A 22 6.15 -8.27 1.06
N LEU A 23 6.87 -9.26 1.59
CA LEU A 23 8.26 -9.52 1.23
C LEU A 23 8.37 -9.87 -0.25
N ASP A 24 7.59 -10.85 -0.72
CA ASP A 24 7.60 -11.26 -2.13
C ASP A 24 7.28 -10.09 -3.07
N LEU A 25 6.26 -9.29 -2.76
CA LEU A 25 5.88 -8.13 -3.56
C LEU A 25 6.99 -7.05 -3.60
N HIS A 26 7.62 -6.76 -2.45
CA HIS A 26 8.66 -5.73 -2.36
C HIS A 26 10.07 -6.22 -2.75
N ALA A 27 10.28 -7.53 -2.91
CA ALA A 27 11.53 -8.09 -3.43
C ALA A 27 11.64 -7.95 -4.96
N ARG A 28 10.53 -7.66 -5.66
CA ARG A 28 10.46 -7.56 -7.12
C ARG A 28 10.95 -6.21 -7.63
N PRO A 29 12.02 -6.15 -8.45
CA PRO A 29 12.52 -4.90 -9.02
C PRO A 29 11.49 -4.16 -9.88
N GLU A 30 10.67 -4.90 -10.63
CA GLU A 30 9.61 -4.35 -11.48
C GLU A 30 8.50 -3.63 -10.70
N VAL A 31 8.32 -4.00 -9.43
CA VAL A 31 7.41 -3.32 -8.50
C VAL A 31 8.12 -2.13 -7.86
N MET A 32 9.28 -2.37 -7.25
CA MET A 32 9.94 -1.36 -6.42
C MET A 32 10.50 -0.19 -7.20
N ARG A 33 10.85 -0.34 -8.49
CA ARG A 33 11.32 0.78 -9.34
C ARG A 33 10.41 2.03 -9.34
N TRP A 34 9.13 1.88 -8.99
CA TRP A 34 8.15 2.97 -8.92
C TRP A 34 7.81 3.42 -7.49
N ILE A 35 8.38 2.77 -6.47
CA ILE A 35 8.00 2.93 -5.06
C ILE A 35 9.18 3.44 -4.24
N GLY A 36 9.00 4.59 -3.60
CA GLY A 36 10.00 5.15 -2.67
C GLY A 36 11.35 5.38 -3.35
N THR A 37 12.41 4.75 -2.83
CA THR A 37 13.79 4.88 -3.34
C THR A 37 14.13 3.88 -4.44
N GLY A 38 13.21 3.00 -4.86
CA GLY A 38 13.52 1.96 -5.84
C GLY A 38 14.16 0.70 -5.26
N GLN A 39 14.58 0.71 -3.99
CA GLN A 39 15.29 -0.41 -3.36
C GLN A 39 14.35 -1.58 -3.06
N VAL A 40 14.75 -2.79 -3.48
CA VAL A 40 14.05 -4.03 -3.16
C VAL A 40 14.25 -4.46 -1.71
N TYR A 41 13.33 -5.26 -1.19
CA TYR A 41 13.48 -5.88 0.11
C TYR A 41 14.35 -7.14 -0.02
N THR A 42 15.32 -7.28 0.87
CA THR A 42 16.23 -8.44 0.94
C THR A 42 16.16 -9.15 2.29
N ASP A 43 15.52 -8.53 3.29
CA ASP A 43 15.36 -9.04 4.64
C ASP A 43 13.86 -9.08 5.05
N PRO A 44 13.34 -10.22 5.51
CA PRO A 44 11.99 -10.32 6.09
C PRO A 44 11.67 -9.26 7.16
N ALA A 45 12.66 -8.79 7.92
CA ALA A 45 12.47 -7.74 8.92
C ALA A 45 11.93 -6.43 8.30
N GLN A 46 12.28 -6.13 7.05
CA GLN A 46 11.75 -4.97 6.32
C GLN A 46 10.24 -5.12 6.06
N ALA A 47 9.80 -6.33 5.70
CA ALA A 47 8.39 -6.65 5.46
C ALA A 47 7.58 -6.66 6.76
N VAL A 48 8.14 -7.20 7.86
CA VAL A 48 7.52 -7.15 9.20
C VAL A 48 7.31 -5.70 9.65
N ALA A 49 8.35 -4.86 9.57
CA ALA A 49 8.26 -3.46 9.93
C ALA A 49 7.22 -2.71 9.06
N ARG A 50 7.12 -3.08 7.78
CA ARG A 50 6.14 -2.50 6.86
C ARG A 50 4.71 -2.90 7.23
N ALA A 51 4.46 -4.18 7.49
CA ALA A 51 3.15 -4.70 7.90
C ALA A 51 2.68 -4.02 9.19
N ALA A 52 3.55 -3.94 10.20
CA ALA A 52 3.26 -3.27 11.47
C ALA A 52 2.90 -1.79 11.26
N ARG A 53 3.66 -1.08 10.41
CA ARG A 53 3.36 0.32 10.06
C ARG A 53 2.00 0.47 9.38
N TYR A 54 1.64 -0.45 8.47
CA TYR A 54 0.34 -0.41 7.80
C TYR A 54 -0.82 -0.70 8.77
N ALA A 55 -0.66 -1.71 9.63
CA ALA A 55 -1.66 -2.08 10.63
C ALA A 55 -1.87 -0.99 11.71
N ALA A 56 -0.83 -0.24 12.05
CA ALA A 56 -0.90 0.85 13.03
C ALA A 56 -1.61 2.11 12.51
N LEU A 57 -1.97 2.18 11.22
CA LEU A 57 -2.73 3.31 10.69
C LEU A 57 -4.18 3.25 11.19
N ASP A 58 -4.52 4.21 12.06
CA ASP A 58 -5.86 4.36 12.61
C ASP A 58 -6.42 5.74 12.26
N HIS A 59 -7.02 5.83 11.07
CA HIS A 59 -7.77 6.99 10.63
C HIS A 59 -9.16 6.53 10.15
N PRO A 60 -10.22 7.32 10.34
CA PRO A 60 -11.58 6.93 9.95
C PRO A 60 -11.82 6.80 8.42
N VAL A 61 -10.85 7.15 7.58
CA VAL A 61 -11.03 7.30 6.11
C VAL A 61 -9.76 6.90 5.38
N ARG A 62 -8.62 7.48 5.76
CA ARG A 62 -7.31 7.20 5.16
C ARG A 62 -6.73 5.91 5.70
N GLY A 63 -5.93 5.25 4.89
CA GLY A 63 -5.22 4.07 5.34
C GLY A 63 -4.62 3.27 4.22
N ILE A 64 -4.20 2.06 4.60
CA ILE A 64 -3.54 1.12 3.71
C ILE A 64 -4.19 -0.25 3.89
N TRP A 65 -4.60 -0.85 2.79
CA TRP A 65 -5.29 -2.14 2.77
C TRP A 65 -4.49 -3.17 1.99
N ALA A 66 -4.56 -4.40 2.47
CA ALA A 66 -4.27 -5.57 1.64
C ALA A 66 -5.44 -5.74 0.66
N ILE A 67 -5.12 -5.92 -0.62
CA ILE A 67 -6.12 -6.26 -1.64
C ILE A 67 -6.18 -7.78 -1.68
N GLU A 68 -7.33 -8.35 -1.32
CA GLU A 68 -7.57 -9.78 -1.32
C GLU A 68 -8.62 -10.15 -2.39
N ASP A 69 -8.36 -11.23 -3.12
CA ASP A 69 -9.35 -11.87 -3.98
C ASP A 69 -10.47 -12.49 -3.14
N ARG A 70 -11.71 -12.12 -3.40
CA ARG A 70 -12.85 -12.51 -2.55
C ARG A 70 -13.18 -14.00 -2.64
N ASP A 71 -12.87 -14.64 -3.77
CA ASP A 71 -13.22 -16.04 -4.02
C ASP A 71 -12.13 -16.99 -3.49
N GLY A 72 -10.86 -16.65 -3.70
CA GLY A 72 -9.72 -17.51 -3.35
C GLY A 72 -8.91 -17.06 -2.12
N GLY A 73 -9.14 -15.87 -1.58
CA GLY A 73 -8.37 -15.32 -0.47
C GLY A 73 -6.93 -14.94 -0.82
N ALA A 74 -6.56 -14.97 -2.11
CA ALA A 74 -5.23 -14.64 -2.57
C ALA A 74 -4.97 -13.13 -2.43
N LEU A 75 -3.81 -12.76 -1.87
CA LEU A 75 -3.40 -11.36 -1.84
C LEU A 75 -2.91 -10.92 -3.22
N LEU A 76 -3.44 -9.78 -3.68
CA LEU A 76 -3.24 -9.24 -5.02
C LEU A 76 -2.45 -7.93 -5.02
N GLY A 77 -2.35 -7.24 -3.88
CA GLY A 77 -1.60 -5.99 -3.82
C GLY A 77 -1.85 -5.17 -2.56
N THR A 78 -1.51 -3.89 -2.65
CA THR A 78 -1.68 -2.90 -1.59
C THR A 78 -2.41 -1.68 -2.15
N LEU A 79 -3.41 -1.18 -1.44
CA LEU A 79 -4.09 0.07 -1.76
C LEU A 79 -3.76 1.12 -0.68
N LEU A 80 -3.42 2.34 -1.11
CA LEU A 80 -3.13 3.48 -0.23
C LEU A 80 -4.13 4.60 -0.50
N LEU A 81 -4.84 5.03 0.54
CA LEU A 81 -5.59 6.29 0.54
C LEU A 81 -4.91 7.26 1.51
N LYS A 82 -4.41 8.37 0.97
CA LYS A 82 -3.82 9.48 1.73
C LYS A 82 -4.30 10.81 1.19
N ASP A 83 -4.10 11.87 1.95
CA ASP A 83 -4.31 13.21 1.43
C ASP A 83 -3.34 13.48 0.29
N LEU A 84 -3.86 14.17 -0.72
CA LEU A 84 -3.04 14.82 -1.71
C LEU A 84 -2.61 16.16 -1.12
N PRO A 85 -1.29 16.46 -1.03
CA PRO A 85 -0.87 17.80 -0.67
C PRO A 85 -1.41 18.81 -1.69
N ALA A 86 -1.73 20.02 -1.23
CA ALA A 86 -2.11 21.10 -2.14
C ALA A 86 -0.99 21.31 -3.17
N SER A 87 -1.36 21.43 -4.44
CA SER A 87 -0.43 21.90 -5.46
C SER A 87 0.10 23.27 -5.04
N ALA A 88 1.40 23.52 -5.22
CA ALA A 88 1.91 24.88 -5.15
C ALA A 88 1.14 25.75 -6.16
N ALA A 89 0.95 27.03 -5.84
CA ALA A 89 0.36 28.00 -6.77
C ALA A 89 1.11 27.96 -8.12
N PRO A 90 0.46 28.27 -9.25
CA PRO A 90 1.12 28.33 -10.55
C PRO A 90 2.41 29.15 -10.46
N LEU A 91 3.48 28.69 -11.12
CA LEU A 91 4.68 29.53 -11.30
C LEU A 91 4.21 30.83 -11.96
N ALA A 92 4.49 31.98 -11.33
CA ALA A 92 4.23 33.28 -11.93
C ALA A 92 5.06 33.38 -13.21
N GLY A 93 4.45 33.09 -14.36
CA GLY A 93 5.15 33.05 -15.65
C GLY A 93 4.42 32.30 -16.76
N ASP A 94 3.53 31.36 -16.44
CA ASP A 94 2.72 30.68 -17.46
C ASP A 94 1.37 31.39 -17.62
N ASP A 95 1.34 32.41 -18.47
CA ASP A 95 0.17 32.86 -19.24
C ASP A 95 0.56 32.73 -20.74
N PRO A 96 -0.36 32.36 -21.65
CA PRO A 96 -0.05 32.03 -23.05
C PRO A 96 0.36 33.23 -23.93
#